data_AF-A0A3A5X5B3-F1
#
_entry.id   AF-A0A3A5X5B3-F1
#
_cell.length_a   1.000
_cell.length_b   1.000
_cell.length_c   1.000
_cell.angle_alpha   90.00
_cell.angle_beta   90.00
_cell.angle_gamma   90.00
#
_symmetry.space_group_name_H-M   'P 1'
#
loop_
_entity.id
_entity.type
_entity.pdbx_description
1 polymer ?
#
loop_
_entity_poly.entity_id
_entity_poly.type
_entity_poly.pdbx_seq_one_letter_code
_entity_poly.pdbx_strand_id
1 'polypeptide(L)'
;MRKYYRRIIFSKTPLKTQFRYRDVFQILPIVSNSAPINPLARHFPLFLEYYIDFDGDEREIDIFEDLAAQQKKEFELINLLSVLTNHRFFKYLSDRNEWAIMTPNIGFDNLSEEQKLLYNNQNSSWVIGGYMYPNLKKELEIEQLSEQKHPETPLISPYYQYFTNNPVENHEGKIRFPETIVSCLDNYFSLSEKVLKKVKSCIYLTCDGIDIQDNKRSLAFLSFVSAIEGLVSLEVADDEITFECHNCKTIKDSPHQCPKCGRPIWGIKTKFVEFLRKFVAGSEKSAQIYREVYNLRCKITHQNQLFSGDYDLSLDQNKMNLEHQDWIMRLKTLQLVRLSLSNWLMYPEKKCK
;
A
#
# COMPACT_ATOMS: atom_id res chain seq x y z
N MET A 1 21.85 -21.96 -0.08
CA MET A 1 21.64 -21.98 1.39
C MET A 1 20.46 -21.10 1.79
N ARG A 2 19.62 -21.52 2.75
CA ARG A 2 18.51 -20.71 3.28
C ARG A 2 18.92 -19.95 4.54
N LYS A 3 18.68 -18.64 4.58
CA LYS A 3 18.89 -17.79 5.77
C LYS A 3 17.59 -17.12 6.18
N TYR A 4 17.29 -17.12 7.47
CA TYR A 4 16.07 -16.56 8.04
C TYR A 4 16.33 -15.19 8.67
N TYR A 5 15.34 -14.31 8.57
CA TYR A 5 15.43 -12.95 9.06
C TYR A 5 14.17 -12.56 9.80
N ARG A 6 14.33 -11.94 10.96
CA ARG A 6 13.27 -11.21 11.65
C ARG A 6 13.58 -9.73 11.63
N ARG A 7 12.57 -8.90 11.36
CA ARG A 7 12.69 -7.44 11.26
C ARG A 7 11.52 -6.76 11.93
N ILE A 8 11.76 -5.59 12.50
CA ILE A 8 10.69 -4.72 12.99
C ILE A 8 10.14 -3.93 11.80
N ILE A 9 8.84 -4.02 11.62
CA ILE A 9 8.05 -3.15 10.74
C ILE A 9 6.93 -2.51 11.58
N PHE A 10 6.20 -1.58 10.98
CA PHE A 10 5.16 -0.80 11.65
C PHE A 10 3.86 -0.84 10.87
N SER A 11 2.75 -0.63 11.57
CA SER A 11 1.41 -0.37 11.01
C SER A 11 0.73 0.78 11.74
N LYS A 12 -0.36 1.35 11.21
CA LYS A 12 -1.17 2.36 11.95
C LYS A 12 -2.25 1.71 12.81
N THR A 13 -2.55 0.42 12.59
CA THR A 13 -3.39 -0.40 13.48
C THR A 13 -2.54 -1.43 14.23
N PRO A 14 -2.72 -1.65 15.55
CA PRO A 14 -1.94 -2.63 16.29
C PRO A 14 -2.22 -4.07 15.84
N LEU A 15 -1.16 -4.87 15.66
CA LEU A 15 -1.25 -6.30 15.43
C LEU A 15 -1.37 -7.04 16.77
N LYS A 16 -2.42 -7.84 16.95
CA LYS A 16 -2.60 -8.72 18.13
C LYS A 16 -2.71 -10.21 17.77
N THR A 17 -2.68 -10.49 16.48
CA THR A 17 -2.85 -11.80 15.85
C THR A 17 -1.60 -12.12 15.03
N GLN A 18 -1.51 -13.33 14.52
CA GLN A 18 -0.44 -13.75 13.61
C GLN A 18 -1.03 -14.02 12.24
N PHE A 19 -0.24 -13.81 11.19
CA PHE A 19 -0.57 -14.25 9.85
C PHE A 19 0.67 -14.86 9.23
N ARG A 20 0.55 -16.11 8.80
CA ARG A 20 1.62 -16.85 8.13
C ARG A 20 1.18 -17.23 6.73
N TYR A 21 1.97 -16.86 5.73
CA TYR A 21 1.78 -17.30 4.37
C TYR A 21 2.74 -18.45 4.05
N ARG A 22 2.22 -19.68 4.19
CA ARG A 22 2.98 -20.94 3.99
C ARG A 22 4.29 -20.88 4.79
N ASP A 23 5.40 -21.26 4.17
CA ASP A 23 6.73 -21.12 4.76
C ASP A 23 7.48 -19.89 4.28
N VAL A 24 6.84 -19.00 3.51
CA VAL A 24 7.51 -17.88 2.83
C VAL A 24 7.77 -16.71 3.78
N PHE A 25 6.73 -16.26 4.49
CA PHE A 25 6.85 -15.18 5.46
C PHE A 25 5.70 -15.22 6.48
N GLN A 26 5.88 -14.50 7.58
CA GLN A 26 4.81 -14.23 8.53
C GLN A 26 4.95 -12.86 9.21
N ILE A 27 3.84 -12.38 9.75
CA ILE A 27 3.80 -11.25 10.67
C ILE A 27 3.26 -11.68 12.03
N LEU A 28 3.84 -11.15 13.10
CA LEU A 28 3.50 -11.49 14.47
C LEU A 28 3.70 -10.27 15.41
N PRO A 29 2.93 -10.18 16.51
CA PRO A 29 3.08 -9.10 17.48
C PRO A 29 4.43 -9.19 18.21
N ILE A 30 4.94 -8.04 18.67
CA ILE A 30 6.05 -8.01 19.63
C ILE A 30 5.47 -8.20 21.04
N VAL A 31 5.90 -9.26 21.73
CA VAL A 31 5.45 -9.62 23.09
C VAL A 31 6.50 -9.40 24.17
N SER A 32 7.61 -8.74 23.84
CA SER A 32 8.69 -8.48 24.79
C SER A 32 8.28 -7.42 25.82
N ASN A 33 8.41 -7.74 27.11
CA ASN A 33 8.19 -6.77 28.20
C ASN A 33 9.16 -5.58 28.16
N SER A 34 10.28 -5.73 27.45
CA SER A 34 11.25 -4.65 27.25
C SER A 34 10.91 -3.72 26.08
N ALA A 35 9.98 -4.14 25.20
CA ALA A 35 9.60 -3.35 24.03
C ALA A 35 8.84 -2.09 24.46
N PRO A 36 9.28 -0.88 24.07
CA PRO A 36 8.66 0.35 24.50
C PRO A 36 7.29 0.51 23.85
N ILE A 37 6.34 0.95 24.66
CA ILE A 37 4.98 1.33 24.25
C ILE A 37 4.76 2.79 24.63
N ASN A 38 3.93 3.49 23.87
CA ASN A 38 3.51 4.84 24.20
C ASN A 38 2.01 4.99 23.86
N PRO A 39 1.16 5.48 24.78
CA PRO A 39 -0.28 5.63 24.52
C PRO A 39 -0.58 6.65 23.41
N LEU A 40 0.36 7.53 23.09
CA LEU A 40 0.25 8.52 22.03
C LEU A 40 0.87 8.05 20.70
N ALA A 41 1.39 6.82 20.65
CA ALA A 41 1.97 6.28 19.43
C ALA A 41 0.92 6.18 18.32
N ARG A 42 1.27 6.66 17.13
CA ARG A 42 0.46 6.52 15.91
C ARG A 42 0.82 5.30 15.08
N HIS A 43 1.96 4.70 15.37
CA HIS A 43 2.51 3.55 14.66
C HIS A 43 2.86 2.45 15.66
N PHE A 44 2.53 1.22 15.31
CA PHE A 44 2.63 0.07 16.18
C PHE A 44 3.64 -0.92 15.60
N PRO A 45 4.69 -1.28 16.35
CA PRO A 45 5.72 -2.18 15.89
C PRO A 45 5.23 -3.63 15.89
N LEU A 46 5.69 -4.39 14.90
CA LEU A 46 5.43 -5.82 14.76
C LEU A 46 6.63 -6.49 14.09
N PHE A 47 6.74 -7.81 14.24
CA PHE A 47 7.78 -8.56 13.55
C PHE A 47 7.30 -9.02 12.17
N LEU A 48 8.18 -8.86 11.18
CA LEU A 48 8.13 -9.56 9.90
C LEU A 48 9.23 -10.61 9.91
N GLU A 49 8.86 -11.85 9.67
CA GLU A 49 9.79 -12.96 9.48
C GLU A 49 9.71 -13.50 8.07
N TYR A 50 10.86 -13.81 7.48
CA TYR A 50 10.97 -14.35 6.13
C TYR A 50 12.30 -15.08 5.96
N TYR A 51 12.50 -15.73 4.82
CA TYR A 51 13.79 -16.29 4.43
C TYR A 51 14.25 -15.80 3.06
N ILE A 52 15.55 -15.92 2.81
CA ILE A 52 16.18 -15.77 1.50
C ILE A 52 16.99 -17.03 1.22
N ASP A 53 16.82 -17.57 0.02
CA ASP A 53 17.68 -18.62 -0.51
C ASP A 53 18.80 -17.95 -1.31
N PHE A 54 20.05 -18.18 -0.90
CA PHE A 54 21.26 -17.73 -1.58
C PHE A 54 21.89 -18.88 -2.35
N ASP A 55 22.53 -18.58 -3.48
CA ASP A 55 23.38 -19.53 -4.18
C ASP A 55 24.75 -19.59 -3.48
N GLY A 56 25.28 -20.80 -3.20
CA GLY A 56 26.58 -20.99 -2.53
C GLY A 56 26.55 -21.20 -1.01
N ASP A 57 27.74 -21.19 -0.40
CA ASP A 57 27.99 -21.38 1.03
C ASP A 57 27.94 -20.06 1.83
N GLU A 58 27.57 -20.12 3.11
CA GLU A 58 27.38 -18.92 3.96
C GLU A 58 28.57 -17.97 4.01
N ARG A 59 29.78 -18.54 3.95
CA ARG A 59 31.04 -17.78 4.08
C ARG A 59 31.40 -16.99 2.83
N GLU A 60 30.72 -17.27 1.71
CA GLU A 60 30.95 -16.61 0.43
C GLU A 60 29.96 -15.46 0.18
N ILE A 61 28.93 -15.31 1.03
CA ILE A 61 27.93 -14.26 0.86
C ILE A 61 28.54 -12.92 1.30
N ASP A 62 28.68 -12.01 0.35
CA ASP A 62 29.11 -10.65 0.63
C ASP A 62 28.07 -9.91 1.49
N ILE A 63 28.54 -9.11 2.45
CA ILE A 63 27.68 -8.40 3.40
C ILE A 63 26.75 -7.41 2.68
N PHE A 64 27.22 -6.76 1.60
CA PHE A 64 26.41 -5.83 0.83
C PHE A 64 25.38 -6.57 -0.03
N GLU A 65 25.73 -7.74 -0.58
CA GLU A 65 24.79 -8.61 -1.27
C GLU A 65 23.66 -9.10 -0.36
N ASP A 66 24.01 -9.58 0.85
CA ASP A 66 23.04 -9.98 1.87
C ASP A 66 22.09 -8.82 2.21
N LEU A 67 22.65 -7.64 2.49
CA LEU A 67 21.87 -6.45 2.82
C LEU A 67 20.94 -6.03 1.68
N ALA A 68 21.42 -6.04 0.43
CA ALA A 68 20.61 -5.70 -0.74
C ALA A 68 19.47 -6.71 -0.95
N ALA A 69 19.74 -8.00 -0.78
CA ALA A 69 18.74 -9.07 -0.89
C ALA A 69 17.66 -8.93 0.19
N GLN A 70 18.05 -8.65 1.44
CA GLN A 70 17.14 -8.36 2.54
C GLN A 70 16.25 -7.16 2.24
N GLN A 71 16.83 -6.02 1.85
CA GLN A 71 16.07 -4.81 1.53
C GLN A 71 15.05 -5.07 0.42
N LYS A 72 15.46 -5.75 -0.66
CA LYS A 72 14.57 -6.10 -1.78
C LYS A 72 13.41 -6.98 -1.32
N LYS A 73 13.68 -8.02 -0.54
CA LYS A 73 12.66 -8.97 -0.06
C LYS A 73 11.71 -8.32 0.94
N GLU A 74 12.23 -7.58 1.91
CA GLU A 74 11.43 -6.83 2.89
C GLU A 74 10.49 -5.85 2.19
N PHE A 75 11.04 -5.04 1.28
CA PHE A 75 10.28 -4.02 0.58
C PHE A 75 9.16 -4.62 -0.27
N GLU A 76 9.42 -5.75 -0.94
CA GLU A 76 8.41 -6.52 -1.67
C GLU A 76 7.28 -7.00 -0.74
N LEU A 77 7.60 -7.67 0.37
CA LEU A 77 6.61 -8.24 1.28
C LEU A 77 5.76 -7.16 1.96
N ILE A 78 6.41 -6.09 2.44
CA ILE A 78 5.76 -4.96 3.10
C ILE A 78 4.75 -4.29 2.17
N ASN A 79 5.14 -4.01 0.93
CA ASN A 79 4.27 -3.31 -0.01
C ASN A 79 3.17 -4.21 -0.55
N LEU A 80 3.46 -5.49 -0.79
CA LEU A 80 2.45 -6.47 -1.19
C LEU A 80 1.34 -6.57 -0.13
N LEU A 81 1.71 -6.70 1.16
CA LEU A 81 0.76 -6.68 2.26
C LEU A 81 -0.02 -5.35 2.33
N SER A 82 0.64 -4.22 2.08
CA SER A 82 0.02 -2.88 2.18
C SER A 82 -1.04 -2.62 1.09
N VAL A 83 -0.90 -3.26 -0.07
CA VAL A 83 -1.85 -3.10 -1.19
C VAL A 83 -2.93 -4.17 -1.16
N LEU A 84 -2.62 -5.41 -0.78
CA LEU A 84 -3.61 -6.48 -0.68
C LEU A 84 -4.50 -6.39 0.58
N THR A 85 -4.24 -5.42 1.46
CA THR A 85 -4.98 -5.19 2.70
C THR A 85 -5.32 -3.71 2.85
N ASN A 86 -6.15 -3.34 3.83
CA ASN A 86 -6.42 -1.95 4.17
C ASN A 86 -5.38 -1.33 5.10
N HIS A 87 -4.41 -2.12 5.57
CA HIS A 87 -3.42 -1.70 6.57
C HIS A 87 -2.12 -1.31 5.87
N ARG A 88 -1.58 -0.14 6.19
CA ARG A 88 -0.25 0.24 5.71
C ARG A 88 0.79 -0.38 6.62
N PHE A 89 1.55 -1.34 6.09
CA PHE A 89 2.76 -1.86 6.73
C PHE A 89 3.98 -1.10 6.22
N PHE A 90 4.94 -0.72 7.04
CA PHE A 90 6.08 0.07 6.57
C PHE A 90 7.29 -0.02 7.51
N LYS A 91 8.44 0.50 7.06
CA LYS A 91 9.61 0.75 7.91
C LYS A 91 9.83 2.24 8.02
N TYR A 92 10.38 2.69 9.14
CA TYR A 92 10.92 4.04 9.21
C TYR A 92 12.14 4.14 8.30
N LEU A 93 12.24 5.27 7.60
CA LEU A 93 13.43 5.61 6.84
C LEU A 93 14.62 5.80 7.79
N SER A 94 15.82 5.46 7.34
CA SER A 94 17.04 5.47 8.14
C SER A 94 17.65 6.86 8.32
N ASP A 95 17.11 7.89 7.68
CA ASP A 95 17.58 9.27 7.68
C ASP A 95 16.89 10.15 8.74
N ARG A 96 16.16 9.54 9.68
CA ARG A 96 15.37 10.20 10.73
C ARG A 96 16.23 10.70 11.90
N ASN A 97 17.32 11.40 11.60
CA ASN A 97 18.09 12.10 12.62
C ASN A 97 17.60 13.55 12.67
N GLU A 98 17.03 13.94 13.79
CA GLU A 98 16.36 15.23 13.93
C GLU A 98 16.54 15.81 15.34
N TRP A 99 16.24 17.10 15.48
CA TRP A 99 16.08 17.73 16.78
C TRP A 99 14.69 17.41 17.33
N ALA A 100 14.62 16.74 18.47
CA ALA A 100 13.36 16.33 19.08
C ALA A 100 13.34 16.57 20.59
N ILE A 101 12.13 16.55 21.15
CA ILE A 101 11.88 16.52 22.59
C ILE A 101 11.53 15.09 23.00
N MET A 102 12.05 14.65 24.15
CA MET A 102 11.79 13.31 24.66
C MET A 102 10.43 13.30 25.37
N THR A 103 9.51 12.49 24.85
CA THR A 103 8.19 12.32 25.46
C THR A 103 8.16 11.10 26.37
N PRO A 104 7.42 11.16 27.50
CA PRO A 104 7.29 10.02 28.39
C PRO A 104 6.40 8.93 27.80
N ASN A 105 6.70 7.67 28.13
CA ASN A 105 5.96 6.49 27.64
C ASN A 105 4.64 6.20 28.38
N ILE A 106 4.34 6.95 29.46
CA ILE A 106 3.16 6.74 30.32
C ILE A 106 2.01 7.72 30.05
N GLY A 107 2.19 8.66 29.10
CA GLY A 107 1.23 9.74 28.81
C GLY A 107 1.39 10.94 29.75
N PHE A 108 0.90 12.11 29.31
CA PHE A 108 1.10 13.38 30.05
C PHE A 108 0.28 13.46 31.35
N ASP A 109 -0.91 12.86 31.37
CA ASP A 109 -1.80 12.90 32.54
C ASP A 109 -1.25 12.12 33.74
N ASN A 110 -0.35 11.17 33.49
CA ASN A 110 0.23 10.28 34.51
C ASN A 110 1.59 10.77 35.03
N LEU A 111 2.03 11.96 34.64
CA LEU A 111 3.29 12.52 35.11
C LEU A 111 3.16 13.07 36.54
N SER A 112 4.15 12.78 37.38
CA SER A 112 4.32 13.49 38.64
C SER A 112 4.65 14.97 38.40
N GLU A 113 4.43 15.82 39.41
CA GLU A 113 4.79 17.25 39.30
C GLU A 113 6.29 17.47 39.00
N GLU A 114 7.16 16.62 39.56
CA GLU A 114 8.59 16.63 39.24
C GLU A 114 8.85 16.28 37.77
N GLN A 115 8.19 15.24 37.24
CA GLN A 115 8.32 14.85 35.84
C GLN A 115 7.78 15.92 34.88
N LYS A 116 6.69 16.60 35.24
CA LYS A 116 6.16 17.74 34.47
C LYS A 116 7.16 18.89 34.46
N LEU A 117 7.74 19.24 35.61
CA LEU A 117 8.75 20.29 35.71
C LEU A 117 9.99 19.97 34.86
N LEU A 118 10.45 18.71 34.90
CA LEU A 118 11.57 18.25 34.06
C LEU A 118 11.22 18.32 32.56
N TYR A 119 10.05 17.83 32.16
CA TYR A 119 9.60 17.86 30.77
C TYR A 119 9.46 19.29 30.23
N ASN A 120 8.91 20.21 31.03
CA ASN A 120 8.70 21.60 30.61
C ASN A 120 10.00 22.43 30.53
N ASN A 121 11.06 21.99 31.22
CA ASN A 121 12.37 22.64 31.21
C ASN A 121 13.39 21.93 30.30
N GLN A 122 12.96 20.97 29.48
CA GLN A 122 13.86 20.28 28.56
C GLN A 122 14.25 21.17 27.38
N ASN A 123 15.47 20.95 26.85
CA ASN A 123 15.88 21.47 25.55
C ASN A 123 15.72 20.38 24.49
N SER A 124 15.59 20.78 23.22
CA SER A 124 15.64 19.83 22.11
C SER A 124 16.97 19.08 22.11
N SER A 125 16.90 17.77 21.93
CA SER A 125 18.06 16.89 21.84
C SER A 125 18.18 16.34 20.43
N TRP A 126 19.41 16.11 19.99
CA TRP A 126 19.66 15.39 18.76
C TRP A 126 19.29 13.92 18.96
N VAL A 127 18.34 13.40 18.19
CA VAL A 127 17.89 12.00 18.27
C VAL A 127 18.22 11.24 17.00
N ILE A 128 18.51 9.95 17.16
CA ILE A 128 18.62 9.01 16.05
C ILE A 128 17.31 8.23 15.98
N GLY A 129 16.59 8.38 14.88
CA GLY A 129 15.31 7.72 14.66
C GLY A 129 15.47 6.21 14.60
N GLY A 130 14.74 5.50 15.48
CA GLY A 130 14.76 4.05 15.53
C GLY A 130 13.82 3.51 16.60
N TYR A 131 13.58 2.19 16.54
CA TYR A 131 12.86 1.46 17.58
C TYR A 131 13.78 0.41 18.16
N MET A 132 14.28 0.66 19.36
CA MET A 132 15.28 -0.17 20.02
C MET A 132 14.91 -0.39 21.48
N TYR A 133 15.29 -1.57 22.00
CA TYR A 133 15.13 -1.93 23.39
C TYR A 133 16.13 -3.03 23.79
N PRO A 134 16.37 -3.24 25.10
CA PRO A 134 17.26 -4.29 25.57
C PRO A 134 16.91 -5.67 24.99
N ASN A 135 17.91 -6.46 24.62
CA ASN A 135 17.78 -7.80 24.01
C ASN A 135 17.17 -7.86 22.60
N LEU A 136 16.77 -6.74 21.99
CA LEU A 136 16.21 -6.73 20.64
C LEU A 136 17.10 -7.48 19.63
N LYS A 137 18.43 -7.29 19.66
CA LYS A 137 19.34 -8.00 18.74
C LYS A 137 19.14 -9.51 18.77
N LYS A 138 19.11 -10.10 19.97
CA LYS A 138 18.89 -11.53 20.17
C LYS A 138 17.49 -11.95 19.74
N GLU A 139 16.49 -11.09 19.95
CA GLU A 139 15.13 -11.35 19.45
C GLU A 139 15.07 -11.32 17.91
N LEU A 140 15.92 -10.58 17.21
CA LEU A 140 15.93 -10.54 15.74
C LEU A 140 16.67 -11.71 15.08
N GLU A 141 17.47 -12.46 15.85
CA GLU A 141 18.18 -13.65 15.41
C GLU A 141 17.22 -14.86 15.41
N ILE A 142 16.98 -15.44 14.24
CA ILE A 142 16.10 -16.62 14.06
C ILE A 142 16.74 -17.64 13.11
N GLU A 143 16.53 -18.93 13.39
CA GLU A 143 16.99 -20.03 12.53
C GLU A 143 15.87 -20.61 11.64
N GLN A 144 14.62 -20.30 11.99
CA GLN A 144 13.42 -20.68 11.26
C GLN A 144 12.27 -19.72 11.59
N LEU A 145 11.20 -19.77 10.81
CA LEU A 145 9.96 -19.07 11.14
C LEU A 145 9.43 -19.56 12.49
N SER A 146 9.05 -18.62 13.36
CA SER A 146 8.43 -18.89 14.65
C SER A 146 7.20 -19.78 14.55
N GLU A 147 7.00 -20.59 15.60
CA GLU A 147 5.76 -21.33 15.82
C GLU A 147 4.55 -20.39 15.95
N GLN A 148 3.37 -20.87 15.54
CA GLN A 148 2.11 -20.14 15.70
C GLN A 148 1.63 -20.19 17.15
N LYS A 149 1.94 -19.14 17.90
CA LYS A 149 1.57 -18.99 19.33
C LYS A 149 0.46 -17.97 19.55
N HIS A 150 0.16 -17.14 18.55
CA HIS A 150 -0.89 -16.13 18.62
C HIS A 150 -2.13 -16.57 17.84
N PRO A 151 -3.32 -16.02 18.16
CA PRO A 151 -4.50 -16.27 17.36
C PRO A 151 -4.28 -15.87 15.89
N GLU A 152 -4.83 -16.63 14.96
CA GLU A 152 -4.77 -16.32 13.53
C GLU A 152 -5.52 -15.03 13.20
N THR A 153 -5.03 -14.31 12.20
CA THR A 153 -5.60 -13.04 11.74
C THR A 153 -6.96 -13.31 11.08
N PRO A 154 -8.05 -12.65 11.53
CA PRO A 154 -9.38 -12.90 10.97
C PRO A 154 -9.46 -12.53 9.49
N LEU A 155 -10.12 -13.41 8.73
CA LEU A 155 -10.42 -13.21 7.31
C LEU A 155 -11.85 -12.66 7.16
N ILE A 156 -12.02 -11.69 6.26
CA ILE A 156 -13.30 -11.00 6.03
C ILE A 156 -13.89 -11.39 4.68
N SER A 157 -15.16 -11.79 4.72
CA SER A 157 -15.99 -12.20 3.61
C SER A 157 -17.29 -11.38 3.57
N PRO A 158 -17.81 -11.01 2.39
CA PRO A 158 -17.17 -11.18 1.09
C PRO A 158 -16.02 -10.18 0.91
N TYR A 159 -14.96 -10.57 0.21
CA TYR A 159 -13.73 -9.77 0.10
C TYR A 159 -13.95 -8.31 -0.39
N TYR A 160 -14.95 -8.02 -1.22
CA TYR A 160 -15.18 -6.65 -1.70
C TYR A 160 -15.67 -5.73 -0.58
N GLN A 161 -16.37 -6.26 0.44
CA GLN A 161 -16.79 -5.49 1.61
C GLN A 161 -15.59 -5.11 2.47
N TYR A 162 -14.54 -5.94 2.50
CA TYR A 162 -13.30 -5.62 3.20
C TYR A 162 -12.73 -4.29 2.70
N PHE A 163 -12.63 -4.09 1.38
CA PHE A 163 -12.06 -2.86 0.82
C PHE A 163 -13.02 -1.68 0.81
N THR A 164 -14.34 -1.88 0.99
CA THR A 164 -15.35 -0.83 0.80
C THR A 164 -16.02 -0.37 2.08
N ASN A 165 -16.15 -1.23 3.09
CA ASN A 165 -16.80 -0.92 4.35
C ASN A 165 -15.79 -0.48 5.41
N ASN A 166 -15.83 0.80 5.78
CA ASN A 166 -14.89 1.45 6.71
C ASN A 166 -13.41 1.10 6.40
N PRO A 167 -12.91 1.45 5.20
CA PRO A 167 -11.59 1.05 4.70
C PRO A 167 -10.41 1.79 5.35
N VAL A 168 -10.70 2.73 6.25
CA VAL A 168 -9.71 3.64 6.83
C VAL A 168 -9.05 2.95 8.02
N GLU A 169 -7.73 2.93 8.03
CA GLU A 169 -6.94 2.37 9.12
C GLU A 169 -7.17 3.18 10.42
N ASN A 170 -7.30 2.48 11.55
CA ASN A 170 -7.60 3.10 12.85
C ASN A 170 -6.71 2.48 13.94
N HIS A 171 -6.14 3.32 14.80
CA HIS A 171 -5.35 2.91 15.98
C HIS A 171 -6.16 2.08 17.00
N GLU A 172 -7.48 2.29 17.11
CA GLU A 172 -8.37 1.44 17.92
C GLU A 172 -8.84 0.19 17.17
N GLY A 173 -8.48 0.08 15.89
CA GLY A 173 -8.88 -1.00 15.01
C GLY A 173 -8.21 -2.32 15.35
N LYS A 174 -8.52 -3.34 14.54
CA LYS A 174 -7.86 -4.64 14.56
C LYS A 174 -7.41 -4.97 13.15
N ILE A 175 -6.16 -5.43 13.01
CA ILE A 175 -5.70 -5.97 11.73
C ILE A 175 -6.54 -7.20 11.37
N ARG A 176 -7.02 -7.19 10.13
CA ARG A 176 -7.88 -8.18 9.49
C ARG A 176 -7.52 -8.21 8.02
N PHE A 177 -7.69 -9.34 7.35
CA PHE A 177 -7.36 -9.50 5.93
C PHE A 177 -8.59 -9.94 5.11
N PRO A 178 -8.62 -9.69 3.80
CA PRO A 178 -9.66 -10.25 2.96
C PRO A 178 -9.50 -11.78 2.89
N GLU A 179 -10.60 -12.52 2.76
CA GLU A 179 -10.57 -13.99 2.58
C GLU A 179 -9.73 -14.44 1.37
N THR A 180 -9.51 -13.54 0.41
CA THR A 180 -8.76 -13.79 -0.83
C THR A 180 -7.25 -13.60 -0.69
N ILE A 181 -6.75 -13.17 0.48
CA ILE A 181 -5.33 -12.82 0.65
C ILE A 181 -4.38 -13.95 0.25
N VAL A 182 -4.67 -15.19 0.65
CA VAL A 182 -3.83 -16.36 0.33
C VAL A 182 -3.83 -16.63 -1.18
N SER A 183 -4.99 -16.62 -1.82
CA SER A 183 -5.11 -16.81 -3.26
C SER A 183 -4.41 -15.70 -4.05
N CYS A 184 -4.48 -14.45 -3.60
CA CYS A 184 -3.76 -13.35 -4.22
C CYS A 184 -2.24 -13.54 -4.11
N LEU A 185 -1.74 -13.98 -2.95
CA LEU A 185 -0.32 -14.26 -2.75
C LEU A 185 0.17 -15.44 -3.61
N ASP A 186 -0.61 -16.53 -3.68
CA ASP A 186 -0.32 -17.69 -4.54
C ASP A 186 -0.19 -17.29 -6.01
N ASN A 187 -1.13 -16.48 -6.50
CA ASN A 187 -1.10 -15.98 -7.87
C ASN A 187 0.03 -14.98 -8.11
N TYR A 188 0.37 -14.15 -7.12
CA TYR A 188 1.45 -13.18 -7.22
C TYR A 188 2.83 -13.87 -7.34
N PHE A 189 3.10 -14.86 -6.48
CA PHE A 189 4.38 -15.59 -6.49
C PHE A 189 4.53 -16.56 -7.67
N SER A 190 3.47 -16.79 -8.45
CA SER A 190 3.51 -17.61 -9.67
C SER A 190 3.57 -16.79 -10.97
N LEU A 191 3.58 -15.46 -10.90
CA LEU A 191 3.71 -14.60 -12.08
C LEU A 191 5.08 -14.76 -12.76
N SER A 192 5.11 -14.70 -14.09
CA SER A 192 6.35 -14.59 -14.84
C SER A 192 7.11 -13.30 -14.51
N GLU A 193 8.44 -13.31 -14.63
CA GLU A 193 9.29 -12.16 -14.26
C GLU A 193 8.87 -10.85 -14.96
N LYS A 194 8.50 -10.93 -16.24
CA LYS A 194 8.06 -9.78 -17.03
C LYS A 194 6.76 -9.17 -16.49
N VAL A 195 5.78 -10.01 -16.15
CA VAL A 195 4.51 -9.57 -15.58
C VAL A 195 4.70 -9.07 -14.15
N LEU A 196 5.48 -9.81 -13.35
CA LEU A 196 5.82 -9.47 -11.98
C LEU A 196 6.47 -8.09 -11.88
N LYS A 197 7.39 -7.74 -12.79
CA LYS A 197 8.01 -6.41 -12.81
C LYS A 197 6.97 -5.29 -12.94
N LYS A 198 6.00 -5.43 -13.84
CA LYS A 198 4.92 -4.45 -14.02
C LYS A 198 3.98 -4.39 -12.80
N VAL A 199 3.61 -5.54 -12.25
CA VAL A 199 2.76 -5.61 -11.05
C VAL A 199 3.47 -4.97 -9.84
N LYS A 200 4.77 -5.23 -9.67
CA LYS A 200 5.60 -4.55 -8.67
C LYS A 200 5.54 -3.04 -8.85
N SER A 201 5.73 -2.51 -10.05
CA SER A 201 5.60 -1.06 -10.28
C SER A 201 4.22 -0.51 -9.87
N CYS A 202 3.13 -1.23 -10.14
CA CYS A 202 1.79 -0.80 -9.73
C CYS A 202 1.62 -0.81 -8.20
N ILE A 203 2.12 -1.86 -7.52
CA ILE A 203 2.13 -1.96 -6.06
C ILE A 203 2.91 -0.80 -5.45
N TYR A 204 4.09 -0.49 -5.99
CA TYR A 204 4.95 0.59 -5.50
C TYR A 204 4.24 1.95 -5.63
N LEU A 205 3.70 2.28 -6.80
CA LEU A 205 2.96 3.53 -7.01
C LEU A 205 1.75 3.64 -6.06
N THR A 206 1.11 2.51 -5.73
CA THR A 206 0.01 2.51 -4.77
C THR A 206 0.52 2.82 -3.36
N CYS A 207 1.62 2.20 -2.93
CA CYS A 207 2.24 2.47 -1.63
C CYS A 207 2.73 3.92 -1.51
N ASP A 208 3.39 4.45 -2.55
CA ASP A 208 3.83 5.86 -2.58
C ASP A 208 2.63 6.79 -2.44
N GLY A 209 1.54 6.50 -3.15
CA GLY A 209 0.30 7.24 -3.02
C GLY A 209 -0.27 7.19 -1.60
N ILE A 210 -0.23 6.03 -0.93
CA ILE A 210 -0.67 5.88 0.47
C ILE A 210 0.21 6.72 1.41
N ASP A 211 1.52 6.74 1.20
CA ASP A 211 2.47 7.40 2.09
C ASP A 211 2.39 8.93 1.99
N ILE A 212 2.09 9.46 0.81
CA ILE A 212 2.05 10.92 0.58
C ILE A 212 0.64 11.53 0.65
N GLN A 213 -0.43 10.73 0.76
CA GLN A 213 -1.82 11.20 0.61
C GLN A 213 -2.25 12.31 1.56
N ASP A 214 -1.63 12.40 2.73
CA ASP A 214 -1.96 13.41 3.75
C ASP A 214 -1.36 14.77 3.40
N ASN A 215 -0.23 14.80 2.68
CA ASN A 215 0.56 16.02 2.42
C ASN A 215 0.66 16.42 0.94
N LYS A 216 0.46 15.47 0.02
CA LYS A 216 0.55 15.65 -1.46
C LYS A 216 -0.66 14.98 -2.10
N ARG A 217 -1.82 15.57 -1.89
CA ARG A 217 -3.14 14.99 -2.17
C ARG A 217 -3.31 14.69 -3.66
N SER A 218 -3.00 15.64 -4.55
CA SER A 218 -3.13 15.42 -6.00
C SER A 218 -2.13 14.38 -6.50
N LEU A 219 -0.90 14.39 -5.98
CA LEU A 219 0.13 13.44 -6.39
C LEU A 219 -0.20 12.02 -5.94
N ALA A 220 -0.75 11.85 -4.74
CA ALA A 220 -1.25 10.55 -4.28
C ALA A 220 -2.34 10.02 -5.21
N PHE A 221 -3.30 10.87 -5.58
CA PHE A 221 -4.34 10.52 -6.53
C PHE A 221 -3.78 10.09 -7.89
N LEU A 222 -2.82 10.84 -8.44
CA LEU A 222 -2.16 10.47 -9.69
C LEU A 222 -1.41 9.14 -9.58
N SER A 223 -0.82 8.85 -8.43
CA SER A 223 -0.11 7.58 -8.19
C SER A 223 -1.08 6.40 -8.22
N PHE A 224 -2.25 6.53 -7.61
CA PHE A 224 -3.31 5.52 -7.69
C PHE A 224 -3.82 5.33 -9.12
N VAL A 225 -4.10 6.41 -9.85
CA VAL A 225 -4.56 6.29 -11.26
C VAL A 225 -3.48 5.65 -12.12
N SER A 226 -2.21 6.02 -11.93
CA SER A 226 -1.08 5.44 -12.67
C SER A 226 -0.91 3.95 -12.39
N ALA A 227 -1.13 3.50 -11.14
CA ALA A 227 -1.15 2.08 -10.80
C ALA A 227 -2.24 1.32 -11.56
N ILE A 228 -3.46 1.88 -11.67
CA ILE A 228 -4.54 1.28 -12.47
C ILE A 228 -4.17 1.27 -13.96
N GLU A 229 -3.64 2.37 -14.52
CA GLU A 229 -3.20 2.44 -15.92
C GLU A 229 -2.12 1.38 -16.22
N GLY A 230 -1.23 1.10 -15.26
CA GLY A 230 -0.26 0.02 -15.33
C GLY A 230 -0.91 -1.36 -15.46
N LEU A 231 -1.92 -1.64 -14.65
CA LEU A 231 -2.70 -2.89 -14.71
C LEU A 231 -3.52 -3.01 -16.00
N VAL A 232 -4.11 -1.91 -16.48
CA VAL A 232 -4.82 -1.85 -17.77
C VAL A 232 -3.89 -2.32 -18.90
N SER A 233 -2.62 -1.94 -18.87
CA SER A 233 -1.63 -2.33 -19.89
C SER A 233 -1.27 -3.82 -19.90
N LEU A 234 -1.64 -4.58 -18.85
CA LEU A 234 -1.44 -6.02 -18.78
C LEU A 234 -2.58 -6.80 -19.45
N GLU A 235 -3.78 -6.21 -19.49
CA GLU A 235 -4.97 -6.89 -19.97
C GLU A 235 -5.46 -6.34 -21.31
N VAL A 236 -5.41 -5.03 -21.53
CA VAL A 236 -6.05 -4.41 -22.69
C VAL A 236 -5.04 -4.17 -23.80
N ALA A 237 -5.11 -5.04 -24.82
CA ALA A 237 -4.37 -4.91 -26.07
C ALA A 237 -5.16 -4.09 -27.11
N ASP A 238 -4.51 -3.76 -28.24
CA ASP A 238 -5.11 -3.06 -29.39
C ASP A 238 -5.54 -4.04 -30.50
N ASP A 239 -5.66 -5.33 -30.16
CA ASP A 239 -5.93 -6.47 -31.05
C ASP A 239 -7.29 -6.40 -31.75
N GLU A 240 -8.31 -5.84 -31.08
CA GLU A 240 -9.68 -5.74 -31.61
C GLU A 240 -9.94 -4.44 -32.40
N ILE A 241 -8.90 -3.66 -32.71
CA ILE A 241 -9.03 -2.30 -33.26
C ILE A 241 -8.40 -2.20 -34.64
N THR A 242 -9.17 -1.71 -35.59
CA THR A 242 -8.66 -1.44 -36.93
C THR A 242 -8.28 0.04 -37.03
N PHE A 243 -6.99 0.32 -37.22
CA PHE A 243 -6.51 1.68 -37.44
C PHE A 243 -6.44 2.00 -38.93
N GLU A 244 -6.89 3.19 -39.33
CA GLU A 244 -6.65 3.73 -40.68
C GLU A 244 -5.17 4.08 -40.87
N CYS A 245 -4.52 4.56 -39.81
CA CYS A 245 -3.08 4.82 -39.80
C CYS A 245 -2.51 4.52 -38.41
N HIS A 246 -1.51 3.64 -38.37
CA HIS A 246 -0.89 3.17 -37.14
C HIS A 246 -0.07 4.25 -36.42
N ASN A 247 0.52 5.21 -37.16
CA ASN A 247 1.36 6.26 -36.59
C ASN A 247 0.54 7.34 -35.87
N CYS A 248 -0.55 7.82 -36.47
CA CYS A 248 -1.42 8.83 -35.84
C CYS A 248 -2.55 8.23 -35.00
N LYS A 249 -2.67 6.89 -34.98
CA LYS A 249 -3.72 6.14 -34.28
C LYS A 249 -5.15 6.57 -34.66
N THR A 250 -5.37 6.96 -35.91
CA THR A 250 -6.73 7.19 -36.43
C THR A 250 -7.48 5.87 -36.52
N ILE A 251 -8.64 5.78 -35.88
CA ILE A 251 -9.41 4.54 -35.75
C ILE A 251 -10.39 4.44 -36.91
N LYS A 252 -10.32 3.32 -37.65
CA LYS A 252 -11.28 2.95 -38.70
C LYS A 252 -12.50 2.29 -38.09
N ASP A 253 -12.26 1.31 -37.23
CA ASP A 253 -13.30 0.50 -36.60
C ASP A 253 -12.91 0.11 -35.17
N SER A 254 -13.92 0.10 -34.31
CA SER A 254 -13.80 -0.26 -32.89
C SER A 254 -15.15 -0.80 -32.41
N PRO A 255 -15.16 -1.85 -31.56
CA PRO A 255 -16.40 -2.32 -30.93
C PRO A 255 -17.01 -1.27 -29.99
N HIS A 256 -16.29 -0.20 -29.67
CA HIS A 256 -16.77 0.90 -28.83
C HIS A 256 -17.02 2.16 -29.67
N GLN A 257 -18.22 2.73 -29.53
CA GLN A 257 -18.65 3.92 -30.26
C GLN A 257 -18.93 5.08 -29.30
N CYS A 258 -18.70 6.30 -29.79
CA CYS A 258 -19.05 7.51 -29.06
C CYS A 258 -20.57 7.64 -28.94
N PRO A 259 -21.14 7.72 -27.73
CA PRO A 259 -22.60 7.80 -27.55
C PRO A 259 -23.21 9.10 -28.10
N LYS A 260 -22.40 10.14 -28.35
CA LYS A 260 -22.88 11.41 -28.92
C LYS A 260 -22.85 11.46 -30.45
N CYS A 261 -21.83 10.88 -31.08
CA CYS A 261 -21.60 11.05 -32.52
C CYS A 261 -21.43 9.74 -33.30
N GLY A 262 -21.53 8.59 -32.65
CA GLY A 262 -21.43 7.26 -33.28
C GLY A 262 -20.05 6.87 -33.79
N ARG A 263 -19.06 7.77 -33.76
CA ARG A 263 -17.69 7.47 -34.24
C ARG A 263 -17.01 6.40 -33.37
N PRO A 264 -16.19 5.52 -33.96
CA PRO A 264 -15.43 4.54 -33.20
C PRO A 264 -14.46 5.24 -32.23
N ILE A 265 -14.37 4.74 -31.00
CA ILE A 265 -13.50 5.25 -29.95
C ILE A 265 -12.63 4.14 -29.38
N TRP A 266 -11.36 4.46 -29.17
CA TRP A 266 -10.43 3.56 -28.49
C TRP A 266 -9.22 4.34 -27.99
N GLY A 267 -9.32 4.83 -26.76
CA GLY A 267 -8.25 5.58 -26.11
C GLY A 267 -8.01 5.08 -24.70
N ILE A 268 -6.96 5.59 -24.05
CA ILE A 268 -6.55 5.18 -22.70
C ILE A 268 -7.72 5.28 -21.71
N LYS A 269 -8.54 6.34 -21.82
CA LYS A 269 -9.75 6.50 -21.02
C LYS A 269 -10.75 5.35 -21.19
N THR A 270 -11.01 4.91 -22.43
CA THR A 270 -11.92 3.79 -22.70
C THR A 270 -11.38 2.51 -22.11
N LYS A 271 -10.09 2.22 -22.36
CA LYS A 271 -9.41 1.04 -21.80
C LYS A 271 -9.47 1.01 -20.26
N PHE A 272 -9.26 2.16 -19.63
CA PHE A 272 -9.35 2.34 -18.18
C PHE A 272 -10.74 2.00 -17.64
N VAL A 273 -11.80 2.51 -18.29
CA VAL A 273 -13.19 2.24 -17.88
C VAL A 273 -13.54 0.77 -18.08
N GLU A 274 -13.22 0.17 -19.23
CA GLU A 274 -13.55 -1.23 -19.52
C GLU A 274 -12.79 -2.20 -18.59
N PHE A 275 -11.53 -1.92 -18.29
CA PHE A 275 -10.76 -2.68 -17.31
C PHE A 275 -11.44 -2.68 -15.93
N LEU A 276 -11.86 -1.51 -15.43
CA LEU A 276 -12.54 -1.42 -14.14
C LEU A 276 -13.96 -2.02 -14.18
N ARG A 277 -14.65 -1.99 -15.33
CA ARG A 277 -15.92 -2.73 -15.49
C ARG A 277 -15.71 -4.23 -15.35
N LYS A 278 -14.64 -4.76 -15.94
CA LYS A 278 -14.27 -6.18 -15.87
C LYS A 278 -13.85 -6.60 -14.46
N PHE A 279 -12.99 -5.84 -13.79
CA PHE A 279 -12.36 -6.27 -12.54
C PHE A 279 -12.91 -5.64 -11.26
N VAL A 280 -13.81 -4.65 -11.33
CA VAL A 280 -14.39 -4.02 -10.12
C VAL A 280 -15.91 -4.10 -10.14
N ALA A 281 -16.57 -3.37 -11.06
CA ALA A 281 -18.02 -3.40 -11.18
C ALA A 281 -18.50 -2.94 -12.57
N GLY A 282 -19.31 -3.76 -13.23
CA GLY A 282 -19.77 -3.53 -14.61
C GLY A 282 -20.98 -2.61 -14.79
N SER A 283 -21.52 -2.00 -13.73
CA SER A 283 -22.71 -1.14 -13.83
C SER A 283 -22.42 0.21 -14.50
N GLU A 284 -23.40 0.83 -15.17
CA GLU A 284 -23.19 2.16 -15.80
C GLU A 284 -22.95 3.26 -14.74
N LYS A 285 -23.55 3.12 -13.55
CA LYS A 285 -23.26 4.01 -12.41
C LYS A 285 -21.79 3.93 -12.01
N SER A 286 -21.21 2.72 -11.99
CA SER A 286 -19.79 2.52 -11.73
C SER A 286 -18.92 3.09 -12.85
N ALA A 287 -19.30 2.85 -14.11
CA ALA A 287 -18.59 3.38 -15.28
C ALA A 287 -18.53 4.92 -15.27
N GLN A 288 -19.59 5.59 -14.81
CA GLN A 288 -19.61 7.04 -14.66
C GLN A 288 -18.55 7.52 -13.64
N ILE A 289 -18.41 6.85 -12.50
CA ILE A 289 -17.37 7.14 -11.50
C ILE A 289 -15.98 6.96 -12.11
N TYR A 290 -15.76 5.89 -12.90
CA TYR A 290 -14.47 5.64 -13.55
C TYR A 290 -14.11 6.75 -14.55
N ARG A 291 -15.09 7.25 -15.31
CA ARG A 291 -14.92 8.40 -16.20
C ARG A 291 -14.59 9.68 -15.43
N GLU A 292 -15.20 9.89 -14.26
CA GLU A 292 -14.91 11.03 -13.38
C GLU A 292 -13.48 11.00 -12.84
N VAL A 293 -13.03 9.85 -12.32
CA VAL A 293 -11.63 9.64 -11.90
C VAL A 293 -10.66 9.98 -13.04
N TYR A 294 -10.90 9.43 -14.23
CA TYR A 294 -10.01 9.66 -15.36
C TYR A 294 -10.00 11.13 -15.81
N ASN A 295 -11.17 11.77 -15.85
CA ASN A 295 -11.30 13.19 -16.19
C ASN A 295 -10.54 14.07 -15.20
N LEU A 296 -10.64 13.76 -13.90
CA LEU A 296 -9.92 14.50 -12.86
C LEU A 296 -8.40 14.34 -13.01
N ARG A 297 -7.92 13.14 -13.31
CA ARG A 297 -6.49 12.92 -13.65
C ARG A 297 -6.05 13.80 -14.82
N CYS A 298 -6.85 13.92 -15.88
CA CYS A 298 -6.55 14.81 -16.99
C CYS A 298 -6.50 16.29 -16.58
N LYS A 299 -7.42 16.74 -15.72
CA LYS A 299 -7.43 18.12 -15.20
C LYS A 299 -6.19 18.43 -14.37
N ILE A 300 -5.80 17.53 -13.47
CA ILE A 300 -4.59 17.71 -12.65
C ILE A 300 -3.34 17.77 -13.54
N THR A 301 -3.20 16.82 -14.47
CA THR A 301 -1.96 16.67 -15.27
C THR A 301 -1.82 17.67 -16.41
N HIS A 302 -2.92 18.09 -17.05
CA HIS A 302 -2.88 18.93 -18.26
C HIS A 302 -3.41 20.34 -18.04
N GLN A 303 -4.15 20.58 -16.95
CA GLN A 303 -4.77 21.88 -16.66
C GLN A 303 -4.30 22.48 -15.33
N ASN A 304 -3.35 21.84 -14.63
CA ASN A 304 -2.83 22.25 -13.33
C ASN A 304 -3.92 22.49 -12.27
N GLN A 305 -5.06 21.81 -12.40
CA GLN A 305 -6.17 21.92 -11.44
C GLN A 305 -5.95 20.92 -10.29
N LEU A 306 -5.15 21.32 -9.30
CA LEU A 306 -4.86 20.53 -8.11
C LEU A 306 -6.07 20.51 -7.15
N PHE A 307 -6.06 19.56 -6.22
CA PHE A 307 -6.94 19.58 -5.05
C PHE A 307 -6.67 20.81 -4.18
N SER A 308 -7.73 21.34 -3.56
CA SER A 308 -7.66 22.61 -2.82
C SER A 308 -6.62 22.55 -1.69
N GLY A 309 -6.67 21.48 -0.90
CA GLY A 309 -5.77 21.33 0.25
C GLY A 309 -4.33 20.94 -0.08
N ASP A 310 -3.90 21.00 -1.35
CA ASP A 310 -2.47 20.97 -1.68
C ASP A 310 -1.79 22.33 -1.46
N TYR A 311 -2.54 23.44 -1.48
CA TYR A 311 -1.96 24.78 -1.38
C TYR A 311 -2.80 25.78 -0.57
N ASP A 312 -4.03 25.44 -0.18
CA ASP A 312 -4.93 26.30 0.59
C ASP A 312 -5.40 25.55 1.84
N LEU A 313 -4.98 26.03 3.02
CA LEU A 313 -5.47 25.56 4.31
C LEU A 313 -6.47 26.58 4.83
N SER A 314 -7.75 26.21 4.88
CA SER A 314 -8.81 27.11 5.30
C SER A 314 -9.82 26.43 6.22
N LEU A 315 -10.26 27.18 7.23
CA LEU A 315 -11.33 26.78 8.15
C LEU A 315 -12.73 27.18 7.64
N ASP A 316 -12.82 27.71 6.41
CA ASP A 316 -14.11 28.02 5.78
C ASP A 316 -14.91 26.73 5.49
N GLN A 317 -16.18 26.73 5.87
CA GLN A 317 -17.03 25.52 5.78
C GLN A 317 -17.18 25.01 4.34
N ASN A 318 -17.23 25.90 3.34
CA ASN A 318 -17.34 25.46 1.94
C ASN A 318 -16.04 24.81 1.48
N LYS A 319 -14.89 25.34 1.88
CA LYS A 319 -13.58 24.73 1.60
C LYS A 319 -13.40 23.40 2.31
N MET A 320 -13.83 23.28 3.57
CA MET A 320 -13.84 21.99 4.29
C MET A 320 -14.68 20.93 3.56
N ASN A 321 -15.83 21.31 3.01
CA ASN A 321 -16.67 20.40 2.21
C ASN A 321 -15.96 19.95 0.92
N LEU A 322 -15.26 20.85 0.23
CA LEU A 322 -14.45 20.51 -0.95
C LEU A 322 -13.30 19.56 -0.59
N GLU A 323 -12.58 19.83 0.50
CA GLU A 323 -11.50 18.97 0.97
C GLU A 323 -12.01 17.56 1.32
N HIS A 324 -13.21 17.47 1.91
CA HIS A 324 -13.85 16.20 2.19
C HIS A 324 -14.22 15.45 0.89
N GLN A 325 -14.75 16.13 -0.12
CA GLN A 325 -15.02 15.52 -1.43
C GLN A 325 -13.74 15.02 -2.11
N ASP A 326 -12.67 15.80 -2.05
CA ASP A 326 -11.36 15.42 -2.57
C ASP A 326 -10.82 14.18 -1.84
N TRP A 327 -10.95 14.15 -0.51
CA TRP A 327 -10.58 12.99 0.30
C TRP A 327 -11.39 11.75 -0.08
N ILE A 328 -12.71 11.87 -0.24
CA ILE A 328 -13.57 10.78 -0.72
C ILE A 328 -13.09 10.28 -2.10
N MET A 329 -12.76 11.19 -3.02
CA MET A 329 -12.30 10.83 -4.36
C MET A 329 -10.98 10.04 -4.32
N ARG A 330 -10.03 10.45 -3.48
CA ARG A 330 -8.77 9.71 -3.26
C ARG A 330 -9.03 8.34 -2.66
N LEU A 331 -9.86 8.26 -1.63
CA LEU A 331 -10.21 7.00 -0.98
C LEU A 331 -10.86 6.03 -1.97
N LYS A 332 -11.84 6.50 -2.74
CA LYS A 332 -12.48 5.72 -3.81
C LYS A 332 -11.44 5.21 -4.80
N THR A 333 -10.53 6.06 -5.25
CA THR A 333 -9.51 5.67 -6.23
C THR A 333 -8.56 4.61 -5.66
N LEU A 334 -8.12 4.74 -4.40
CA LEU A 334 -7.35 3.70 -3.71
C LEU A 334 -8.11 2.36 -3.65
N GLN A 335 -9.40 2.40 -3.33
CA GLN A 335 -10.25 1.19 -3.32
C GLN A 335 -10.32 0.55 -4.70
N LEU A 336 -10.44 1.34 -5.78
CA LEU A 336 -10.43 0.83 -7.15
C LEU A 336 -9.11 0.14 -7.48
N VAL A 337 -7.97 0.69 -7.07
CA VAL A 337 -6.66 0.05 -7.27
C VAL A 337 -6.61 -1.29 -6.54
N ARG A 338 -6.94 -1.32 -5.25
CA ARG A 338 -6.87 -2.54 -4.42
C ARG A 338 -7.79 -3.65 -4.92
N LEU A 339 -9.03 -3.30 -5.26
CA LEU A 339 -10.02 -4.23 -5.81
C LEU A 339 -9.58 -4.75 -7.18
N SER A 340 -9.16 -3.85 -8.08
CA SER A 340 -8.75 -4.27 -9.43
C SER A 340 -7.51 -5.15 -9.40
N LEU A 341 -6.50 -4.84 -8.57
CA LEU A 341 -5.32 -5.71 -8.41
C LEU A 341 -5.71 -7.07 -7.83
N SER A 342 -6.50 -7.10 -6.75
CA SER A 342 -6.90 -8.36 -6.11
C SER A 342 -7.69 -9.24 -7.07
N ASN A 343 -8.66 -8.65 -7.78
CA ASN A 343 -9.50 -9.38 -8.73
C ASN A 343 -8.72 -9.81 -9.97
N TRP A 344 -7.79 -8.98 -10.46
CA TRP A 344 -6.90 -9.35 -11.55
C TRP A 344 -5.99 -10.52 -11.16
N LEU A 345 -5.39 -10.49 -9.95
CA LEU A 345 -4.57 -11.60 -9.45
C LEU A 345 -5.36 -12.90 -9.36
N MET A 346 -6.62 -12.86 -8.94
CA MET A 346 -7.49 -14.04 -8.86
C MET A 346 -8.06 -14.50 -10.22
N TYR A 347 -7.99 -13.66 -11.25
CA TYR A 347 -8.62 -13.96 -12.54
C TYR A 347 -7.86 -15.08 -13.28
N PRO A 348 -8.50 -16.19 -13.66
CA PRO A 348 -7.80 -17.35 -14.24
C PRO A 348 -7.31 -17.10 -15.68
N GLU A 349 -8.01 -16.27 -16.45
CA GLU A 349 -7.79 -16.08 -17.89
C GLU A 349 -6.99 -14.80 -18.19
N LYS A 350 -5.89 -14.58 -17.46
CA LYS A 350 -5.03 -13.40 -17.70
C LYS A 350 -4.49 -13.42 -19.13
N LYS A 351 -4.62 -12.30 -19.86
CA LYS A 351 -4.06 -12.17 -21.23
C LYS A 351 -2.52 -12.25 -21.24
N CYS A 352 -1.87 -11.94 -20.12
CA CYS A 352 -0.42 -12.11 -19.92
C CYS A 352 -0.15 -13.14 -18.81
N LYS A 353 0.53 -14.26 -19.14
CA LYS A 353 1.07 -15.21 -18.16
C LYS A 353 2.54 -14.92 -17.88
#